data_AF-A0A0X8FEM1-F1
#
_entry.id   AF-A0A0X8FEM1-F1
#
_cell.length_a   1.000
_cell.length_b   1.000
_cell.length_c   1.000
_cell.angle_alpha   90.00
_cell.angle_beta   90.00
_cell.angle_gamma   90.00
#
_symmetry.space_group_name_H-M   'P 1'
#
loop_
_entity.id
_entity.type
_entity.pdbx_description
1 polymer ?
#
loop_
_entity_poly.entity_id
_entity_poly.type
_entity_poly.pdbx_seq_one_letter_code
_entity_poly.pdbx_strand_id
1 'polypeptide(L)' 'MIIDINKIEKLLKSDITSYQICKATGIATQSLDNYRKYDSKLENMRLGIALKLYDYAKQIL' A
#
# COMPACT_ATOMS: atom_id res chain seq x y z
N MET A 1 11.32 7.75 12.02
CA MET A 1 10.54 7.90 10.77
C MET A 1 9.08 7.65 11.10
N ILE A 2 8.17 8.51 10.64
CA ILE A 2 6.73 8.39 10.90
C ILE A 2 6.06 8.00 9.57
N ILE A 3 5.27 6.92 9.58
CA ILE A 3 4.48 6.47 8.43
C ILE A 3 3.09 7.11 8.54
N ASP A 4 2.64 7.76 7.47
CA ASP A 4 1.26 8.27 7.36
C ASP A 4 0.40 7.25 6.61
N ILE A 5 -0.49 6.58 7.35
CA ILE A 5 -1.39 5.56 6.82
C ILE A 5 -2.35 6.12 5.76
N ASN A 6 -2.71 7.40 5.83
CA ASN A 6 -3.62 8.03 4.86
C ASN A 6 -2.99 8.08 3.45
N LYS A 7 -1.66 8.21 3.36
CA LYS A 7 -0.95 8.13 2.06
C LYS A 7 -1.02 6.72 1.47
N ILE A 8 -0.86 5.69 2.32
CA ILE A 8 -0.99 4.28 1.90
C ILE A 8 -2.43 4.01 1.44
N GLU A 9 -3.41 4.50 2.18
CA GLU A 9 -4.82 4.36 1.83
C GLU A 9 -5.15 5.04 0.50
N LYS A 10 -4.68 6.28 0.28
CA LYS A 10 -4.81 6.99 -1.01
C LYS A 10 -4.22 6.19 -2.16
N LEU A 11 -3.02 5.61 -1.97
CA LEU A 11 -2.40 4.74 -2.97
C LEU A 11 -3.29 3.52 -3.28
N LEU A 12 -3.80 2.85 -2.26
CA LEU A 12 -4.63 1.65 -2.41
C LEU A 12 -6.05 1.94 -2.92
N LYS A 13 -6.52 3.19 -2.84
CA LYS A 13 -7.80 3.62 -3.42
C LYS A 13 -7.64 4.31 -4.79
N SER A 14 -6.40 4.51 -5.25
CA SER A 14 -6.12 5.10 -6.56
C SER A 14 -6.36 4.13 -7.72
N ASP A 15 -6.37 4.68 -8.93
CA ASP A 15 -6.44 3.96 -10.20
C ASP A 15 -5.18 3.15 -10.53
N ILE A 16 -4.12 3.28 -9.72
CA ILE A 16 -2.91 2.48 -9.87
C ILE A 16 -3.26 1.05 -9.48
N THR A 17 -3.15 0.13 -10.43
CA THR A 17 -3.52 -1.27 -10.24
C THR A 17 -2.62 -1.97 -9.23
N SER A 18 -3.12 -3.01 -8.58
CA SER A 18 -2.32 -3.89 -7.72
C SER A 18 -1.11 -4.49 -8.47
N TYR A 19 -1.23 -4.73 -9.78
CA TYR A 19 -0.10 -5.16 -10.62
C TYR A 19 1.02 -4.10 -10.68
N GLN A 20 0.67 -2.83 -10.92
CA GLN A 20 1.66 -1.74 -10.96
C GLN A 20 2.34 -1.54 -9.61
N ILE A 21 1.58 -1.58 -8.50
CA ILE A 21 2.15 -1.47 -7.15
C ILE A 21 3.05 -2.67 -6.85
N CYS A 22 2.64 -3.89 -7.22
CA CYS A 22 3.46 -5.09 -7.07
C CYS A 22 4.80 -4.96 -7.80
N LYS A 23 4.77 -4.49 -9.07
CA LYS A 23 5.98 -4.27 -9.87
C LYS A 23 6.95 -3.28 -9.21
N ALA A 24 6.44 -2.24 -8.54
CA ALA A 24 7.26 -1.22 -7.88
C ALA A 24 7.76 -1.63 -6.48
N THR A 25 6.96 -2.37 -5.72
CA THR A 25 7.20 -2.60 -4.28
C THR A 25 7.62 -4.04 -3.95
N GLY A 26 7.37 -4.98 -4.87
CA GLY A 26 7.52 -6.42 -4.66
C GLY A 26 6.47 -7.02 -3.71
N ILE A 27 5.41 -6.29 -3.36
CA ILE A 27 4.31 -6.82 -2.56
C ILE A 27 3.35 -7.60 -3.47
N ALA A 28 3.04 -8.84 -3.10
CA ALA A 28 2.15 -9.69 -3.89
C ALA A 28 0.79 -9.03 -4.15
N THR A 29 0.28 -9.17 -5.38
CA THR A 29 -1.02 -8.61 -5.80
C THR A 29 -2.15 -9.03 -4.87
N GLN A 30 -2.19 -10.30 -4.46
CA GLN A 30 -3.19 -10.79 -3.50
C GLN A 30 -3.16 -10.05 -2.15
N SER A 31 -1.97 -9.68 -1.66
CA SER A 31 -1.87 -8.87 -0.44
C SER A 31 -2.42 -7.48 -0.65
N LEU A 32 -2.09 -6.85 -1.78
CA LEU A 32 -2.62 -5.53 -2.16
C LEU A 32 -4.14 -5.56 -2.27
N ASP A 33 -4.70 -6.55 -2.97
CA ASP A 33 -6.14 -6.71 -3.14
C ASP A 33 -6.85 -6.93 -1.80
N ASN A 34 -6.24 -7.69 -0.88
CA ASN A 34 -6.74 -7.84 0.48
C ASN A 34 -6.75 -6.50 1.24
N TYR A 35 -5.71 -5.67 1.10
CA TYR A 35 -5.68 -4.35 1.72
C TYR A 35 -6.69 -3.38 1.11
N ARG A 36 -7.01 -3.51 -0.18
CA ARG A 36 -8.06 -2.72 -0.84
C ARG A 36 -9.46 -3.09 -0.37
N LYS A 37 -9.67 -4.35 -0.01
CA LYS A 37 -10.99 -4.89 0.34
C LYS A 37 -11.33 -4.75 1.83
N TYR A 38 -10.33 -4.76 2.70
CA TYR A 38 -10.54 -4.86 4.15
C TYR A 38 -9.78 -3.78 4.90
N ASP A 39 -10.50 -2.75 5.35
CA ASP A 39 -9.92 -1.63 6.11
C ASP A 39 -9.20 -2.10 7.40
N SER A 40 -9.72 -3.13 8.08
CA SER A 40 -9.09 -3.73 9.27
C SER A 40 -7.70 -4.32 9.01
N LYS A 41 -7.33 -4.57 7.74
CA LYS A 41 -5.99 -5.03 7.36
C LYS A 41 -5.00 -3.89 7.21
N LEU A 42 -5.46 -2.65 6.96
CA LEU A 42 -4.60 -1.47 6.92
C LEU A 42 -4.05 -1.16 8.31
N GLU A 43 -4.92 -1.20 9.33
CA GLU A 43 -4.54 -0.98 10.74
C GLU A 43 -3.55 -2.04 11.24
N ASN A 44 -3.72 -3.29 10.80
CA ASN A 44 -2.88 -4.43 11.21
C ASN A 44 -1.78 -4.76 10.18
N MET A 45 -1.39 -3.79 9.36
CA MET A 45 -0.38 -4.00 8.32
C MET A 45 1.01 -4.25 8.94
N ARG A 46 1.75 -5.23 8.37
CA ARG A 46 3.14 -5.46 8.78
C ARG A 46 4.00 -4.23 8.44
N LEU A 47 4.82 -3.79 9.39
CA LEU A 47 5.66 -2.58 9.24
C LEU A 47 6.47 -2.55 7.93
N GLY A 48 7.07 -3.67 7.53
CA GLY A 48 7.85 -3.74 6.28
C GLY A 48 7.01 -3.54 5.00
N ILE A 49 5.72 -3.92 5.03
CA ILE A 49 4.79 -3.67 3.93
C ILE A 49 4.37 -2.20 3.95
N ALA A 50 4.04 -1.68 5.13
CA ALA A 50 3.66 -0.28 5.32
C ALA A 50 4.75 0.66 4.82
N LEU A 51 6.02 0.38 5.14
CA LEU A 51 7.17 1.15 4.67
C LEU A 51 7.24 1.20 3.14
N LYS A 52 7.20 0.04 2.48
CA LYS A 52 7.28 -0.06 1.01
C LYS A 52 6.14 0.68 0.31
N LEU A 53 4.91 0.54 0.82
CA LEU A 53 3.75 1.23 0.26
C LEU A 53 3.83 2.74 0.49
N TYR A 54 4.27 3.16 1.67
CA TYR A 54 4.43 4.58 2.00
C TYR A 54 5.51 5.24 1.14
N ASP A 55 6.67 4.60 0.99
CA ASP A 55 7.77 5.10 0.17
C ASP A 55 7.35 5.22 -1.30
N TYR A 56 6.64 4.21 -1.82
CA TYR A 56 6.10 4.29 -3.17
C TYR A 56 5.07 5.42 -3.27
N ALA A 57 4.09 5.50 -2.36
CA ALA A 57 3.09 6.56 -2.36
C ALA A 57 3.74 7.97 -2.35
N LYS A 58 4.82 8.18 -1.60
CA LYS A 58 5.54 9.47 -1.59
C LYS A 58 6.16 9.87 -2.93
N GLN A 59 6.48 8.90 -3.80
CA GLN A 59 7.11 9.18 -5.09
C GLN A 59 6.10 9.57 -6.16
N ILE A 60 4.84 9.19 -6.00
CA ILE A 60 3.81 9.29 -7.04
C ILE A 60 2.54 10.06 -6.62
N LEU A 61 2.38 10.37 -5.33
CA LEU A 61 1.24 11.12 -4.74
C LEU A 61 1.70 12.26 -3.81
#